data_AF-A9ZP54-F1
#
_entry.id   AF-A9ZP54-F1
#
_cell.length_a   1.000
_cell.length_b   1.000
_cell.length_c   1.000
_cell.angle_alpha   90.00
_cell.angle_beta   90.00
_cell.angle_gamma   90.00
#
_symmetry.space_group_name_H-M   'P 1'
#
loop_
_entity.id
_entity.type
_entity.pdbx_description
1 polymer ?
#
loop_
_entity_poly.entity_id
_entity_poly.type
_entity_poly.pdbx_seq_one_letter_code
_entity_poly.pdbx_strand_id
1 'polypeptide(L)'
;SRSLHAAGSKISKLSDPANWLNINATNGQITTAAVLDRESDYIKNNVYEATFLAADNGIPPASGTGTLQIYLIDINDNAPELLPKEAQICEKPNLNVINITAADADIDPNVGPFVFELPSVPSAVRKNWTITRLNGDYAQLSLRIMYLEAGVYDVPIIVTDSGNPPLYSTSVIKVKVCPCDENGDCTTIGAVAAAGLGTGAIIAILICIIILLTMVLLFVVWMKRREKERHTKQLLIDPEDDVRDNILKYDEEGGGEEDQDYDLSQLQQPETMDHVLNKTPGVRRVDERPIGAEPQYPI
;
A
#
# COMPACT_ATOMS: atom_id res chain seq x y z
N SER A 1 4.87 -51.27 52.35
CA SER A 1 5.55 -50.32 51.44
C SER A 1 4.93 -50.43 50.04
N ARG A 2 4.63 -49.31 49.38
CA ARG A 2 4.40 -49.27 47.93
C ARG A 2 4.60 -47.83 47.43
N SER A 3 5.81 -47.52 46.97
CA SER A 3 6.04 -46.27 46.23
C SER A 3 5.40 -46.42 44.86
N LEU A 4 4.34 -45.66 44.59
CA LEU A 4 3.79 -45.53 43.25
C LEU A 4 4.60 -44.48 42.50
N HIS A 5 5.80 -44.86 42.05
CA HIS A 5 6.44 -44.15 40.94
C HIS A 5 5.53 -44.31 39.71
N ALA A 6 4.91 -43.22 39.27
CA ALA A 6 4.14 -43.15 38.02
C ALA A 6 5.09 -43.13 36.79
N ALA A 7 5.97 -44.14 36.71
CA ALA A 7 6.95 -44.30 35.64
C ALA A 7 6.28 -44.84 34.38
N GLY A 8 5.52 -43.99 33.68
CA GLY A 8 4.81 -44.39 32.46
C GLY A 8 3.81 -43.38 31.89
N SER A 9 3.55 -42.25 32.55
CA SER A 9 2.73 -41.19 31.97
C SER A 9 3.58 -40.23 31.14
N LYS A 10 3.21 -40.03 29.87
CA LYS A 10 3.80 -39.03 28.98
C LYS A 10 2.87 -37.83 28.90
N ILE A 11 3.42 -36.62 29.01
CA ILE A 11 2.66 -35.37 28.89
C ILE A 11 3.05 -34.65 27.59
N SER A 12 2.08 -34.05 26.91
CA SER A 12 2.29 -33.30 25.66
C SER A 12 1.40 -32.05 25.59
N LYS A 13 1.92 -30.99 24.97
CA LYS A 13 1.19 -29.77 24.63
C LYS A 13 0.10 -30.10 23.59
N LEU A 14 -1.14 -29.68 23.84
CA LEU A 14 -2.30 -29.93 22.97
C LEU A 14 -2.78 -28.64 22.29
N SER A 15 -2.86 -27.54 23.04
CA SER A 15 -3.06 -26.18 22.51
C SER A 15 -2.20 -25.19 23.28
N ASP A 16 -1.57 -24.27 22.56
CA ASP A 16 -0.74 -23.19 23.08
C ASP A 16 -0.61 -22.13 21.95
N PRO A 17 -1.64 -21.27 21.76
CA PRO A 17 -1.82 -20.49 20.53
C PRO A 17 -0.62 -19.62 20.11
N ALA A 18 0.04 -18.99 21.09
CA ALA A 18 1.20 -18.13 20.89
C ALA A 18 2.55 -18.89 20.91
N ASN A 19 2.52 -20.20 21.18
CA ASN A 19 3.69 -21.07 21.37
C ASN A 19 4.65 -20.65 22.51
N TRP A 20 4.19 -19.87 23.47
CA TRP A 20 4.99 -19.37 24.60
C TRP A 20 5.39 -20.44 25.61
N LEU A 21 4.82 -21.66 25.56
CA LEU A 21 5.06 -22.69 26.56
C LEU A 21 5.78 -23.92 25.98
N ASN A 22 6.77 -24.39 26.75
CA ASN A 22 7.40 -25.69 26.60
C ASN A 22 7.05 -26.57 27.81
N ILE A 23 6.91 -27.88 27.61
CA ILE A 23 6.62 -28.84 28.68
C ILE A 23 7.52 -30.06 28.58
N ASN A 24 8.21 -30.39 29.68
CA ASN A 24 9.00 -31.60 29.77
C ASN A 24 8.06 -32.82 29.94
N ALA A 25 8.00 -33.62 28.87
CA ALA A 25 7.09 -34.77 28.74
C ALA A 25 7.26 -35.88 29.79
N THR A 26 8.33 -35.86 30.61
CA THR A 26 8.65 -36.90 31.60
C THR A 26 8.40 -36.51 33.06
N ASN A 27 8.40 -35.21 33.38
CA ASN A 27 8.15 -34.71 34.74
C ASN A 27 7.01 -33.67 34.82
N GLY A 28 6.43 -33.26 33.69
CA GLY A 28 5.35 -32.27 33.62
C GLY A 28 5.78 -30.82 33.88
N GLN A 29 7.08 -30.54 34.01
CA GLN A 29 7.57 -29.19 34.23
C GLN A 29 7.31 -28.31 33.02
N ILE A 30 6.56 -27.23 33.22
CA ILE A 30 6.30 -26.20 32.21
C ILE A 30 7.34 -25.09 32.36
N THR A 31 7.83 -24.59 31.23
CA THR A 31 8.77 -23.47 31.13
C THR A 31 8.36 -22.53 30.01
N THR A 32 8.78 -21.27 30.09
CA THR A 32 8.55 -20.29 29.03
C THR A 32 9.51 -20.55 27.86
N ALA A 33 8.99 -20.45 26.64
CA ALA A 33 9.72 -20.60 25.38
C ALA A 33 9.92 -19.25 24.67
N ALA A 34 9.16 -18.23 25.05
CA ALA A 34 9.23 -16.86 24.57
C ALA A 34 8.94 -15.88 25.73
N VAL A 35 8.97 -14.58 25.44
CA VAL A 35 8.38 -13.56 26.32
C VAL A 35 6.85 -13.74 26.32
N LEU A 36 6.22 -13.51 27.48
CA LEU A 36 4.75 -13.45 27.59
C LEU A 36 4.37 -11.97 27.62
N ASP A 37 3.39 -11.61 26.82
CA ASP A 37 2.96 -10.25 26.50
C ASP A 37 1.45 -10.17 26.82
N ARG A 38 0.99 -9.16 27.57
CA ARG A 38 -0.39 -9.09 28.08
C ARG A 38 -1.33 -8.45 27.04
N GLU A 39 -0.77 -7.64 26.17
CA GLU A 39 -1.38 -6.80 25.14
C GLU A 39 -1.72 -7.63 23.89
N SER A 40 -1.04 -8.77 23.74
CA SER A 40 -1.18 -9.77 22.69
C SER A 40 -2.62 -10.21 22.42
N ASP A 41 -2.96 -10.35 21.13
CA ASP A 41 -4.24 -10.89 20.66
C ASP A 41 -4.61 -12.27 21.23
N TYR A 42 -3.65 -13.04 21.73
CA TYR A 42 -3.88 -14.33 22.37
C TYR A 42 -4.40 -14.25 23.81
N ILE A 43 -4.32 -13.10 24.47
CA ILE A 43 -4.81 -12.86 25.83
C ILE A 43 -6.29 -12.51 25.81
N LYS A 44 -7.06 -13.05 26.76
CA LYS A 44 -8.46 -12.65 26.99
C LYS A 44 -8.69 -12.46 28.48
N ASN A 45 -9.18 -11.29 28.88
CA ASN A 45 -9.42 -10.92 30.29
C ASN A 45 -8.19 -11.14 31.20
N ASN A 46 -6.99 -10.75 30.73
CA ASN A 46 -5.69 -10.96 31.37
C ASN A 46 -5.31 -12.43 31.61
N VAL A 47 -5.95 -13.39 30.93
CA VAL A 47 -5.63 -14.82 30.98
C VAL A 47 -5.09 -15.30 29.63
N TYR A 48 -3.99 -16.06 29.69
CA TYR A 48 -3.56 -16.95 28.61
C TYR A 48 -3.99 -18.39 28.92
N GLU A 49 -4.63 -19.06 27.95
CA GLU A 49 -5.06 -20.46 28.10
C GLU A 49 -4.24 -21.40 27.22
N ALA A 50 -3.70 -22.46 27.83
CA ALA A 50 -3.05 -23.56 27.15
C ALA A 50 -3.61 -24.91 27.64
N THR A 51 -3.68 -25.91 26.77
CA THR A 51 -4.16 -27.25 27.14
C THR A 51 -3.07 -28.30 26.93
N PHE A 52 -3.04 -29.27 27.85
CA PHE A 52 -2.05 -30.34 27.90
C PHE A 52 -2.76 -31.69 28.03
N LEU A 53 -2.24 -32.67 27.30
CA LEU A 53 -2.69 -34.05 27.35
C LEU A 53 -1.68 -34.87 28.15
N ALA A 54 -2.14 -35.55 29.21
CA ALA A 54 -1.40 -36.62 29.86
C ALA A 54 -1.97 -37.96 29.41
N ALA A 55 -1.12 -38.86 28.92
CA ALA A 55 -1.49 -40.23 28.54
C ALA A 55 -0.60 -41.23 29.28
N ASP A 56 -1.16 -42.36 29.71
CA ASP A 56 -0.38 -43.47 30.27
C ASP A 56 0.03 -44.51 29.21
N ASN A 57 0.99 -45.36 29.58
CA ASN A 57 1.40 -46.52 28.79
C ASN A 57 0.53 -47.76 29.08
N GLY A 58 -0.76 -47.57 29.40
CA GLY A 58 -1.72 -48.64 29.67
C GLY A 58 -2.13 -49.41 28.40
N ILE A 59 -2.79 -50.56 28.60
CA ILE A 59 -3.43 -51.33 27.53
C ILE A 59 -4.84 -51.74 28.01
N PRO A 60 -5.91 -51.07 27.54
CA PRO A 60 -5.91 -49.86 26.72
C PRO A 60 -5.28 -48.66 27.47
N PRO A 61 -4.69 -47.69 26.74
CA PRO A 61 -4.14 -46.48 27.36
C PRO A 61 -5.25 -45.56 27.85
N ALA A 62 -5.06 -44.94 29.01
CA ALA A 62 -5.92 -43.89 29.52
C ALA A 62 -5.28 -42.51 29.29
N SER A 63 -6.10 -41.49 29.09
CA SER A 63 -5.65 -40.11 28.92
C SER A 63 -6.56 -39.10 29.60
N GLY A 64 -5.98 -38.01 30.10
CA GLY A 64 -6.69 -36.86 30.65
C GLY A 64 -6.15 -35.55 30.09
N THR A 65 -7.05 -34.62 29.78
CA THR A 65 -6.72 -33.26 29.34
C THR A 65 -6.83 -32.30 30.51
N GLY A 66 -5.82 -31.45 30.71
CA GLY A 66 -5.85 -30.34 31.67
C GLY A 66 -5.68 -29.00 30.96
N THR A 67 -6.39 -27.98 31.44
CA THR A 67 -6.20 -26.58 31.02
C THR A 67 -5.33 -25.87 32.05
N LEU A 68 -4.32 -25.15 31.58
CA LEU A 68 -3.55 -24.18 32.34
C LEU A 68 -4.07 -22.78 32.00
N GLN A 69 -4.49 -22.04 33.03
CA GLN A 69 -4.80 -20.62 32.95
C GLN A 69 -3.64 -19.84 33.58
N ILE A 70 -2.95 -19.02 32.78
CA ILE A 70 -1.88 -18.12 33.26
C ILE A 70 -2.47 -16.72 33.33
N TYR A 71 -2.57 -16.17 34.53
CA TYR A 71 -2.93 -14.77 34.74
C TYR A 71 -1.68 -13.89 34.55
N LEU A 72 -1.73 -12.96 33.60
CA LEU A 72 -0.69 -11.96 33.40
C LEU A 72 -1.00 -10.69 34.19
N ILE A 73 0.04 -10.10 34.77
CA ILE A 73 -0.01 -8.78 35.39
C ILE A 73 0.50 -7.75 34.39
N ASP A 74 -0.04 -6.54 34.49
CA ASP A 74 0.39 -5.39 33.69
C ASP A 74 1.72 -4.82 34.20
N ILE A 75 2.54 -4.31 33.28
CA ILE A 75 3.79 -3.60 33.54
C ILE A 75 3.85 -2.39 32.61
N ASN A 76 4.55 -1.32 32.99
CA ASN A 76 4.76 -0.18 32.10
C ASN A 76 5.88 -0.52 31.09
N ASP A 77 5.52 -1.10 29.95
CA ASP A 77 6.48 -1.41 28.87
C ASP A 77 6.06 -0.91 27.47
N ASN A 78 4.84 -0.38 27.32
CA ASN A 78 4.45 0.44 26.18
C ASN A 78 4.67 1.93 26.47
N ALA A 79 4.64 2.76 25.41
CA ALA A 79 4.94 4.20 25.51
C ALA A 79 3.89 5.01 24.76
N PRO A 80 3.36 6.10 25.34
CA PRO A 80 2.10 6.68 24.91
C PRO A 80 2.20 7.35 23.55
N GLU A 81 1.29 6.97 22.66
CA GLU A 81 1.23 7.45 21.30
C GLU A 81 0.31 8.67 21.15
N LEU A 82 0.87 9.83 20.76
CA LEU A 82 0.12 11.05 20.48
C LEU A 82 -0.96 10.84 19.41
N LEU A 83 -2.17 11.34 19.67
CA LEU A 83 -3.27 11.45 18.72
C LEU A 83 -3.86 12.88 18.72
N PRO A 84 -4.35 13.39 17.56
CA PRO A 84 -4.28 12.78 16.23
C PRO A 84 -2.89 12.95 15.58
N LYS A 85 -2.61 12.17 14.53
CA LYS A 85 -1.35 12.28 13.74
C LYS A 85 -1.35 13.40 12.71
N GLU A 86 -2.53 13.81 12.25
CA GLU A 86 -2.71 14.97 11.39
C GLU A 86 -3.79 15.88 11.97
N ALA A 87 -3.63 17.18 11.81
CA ALA A 87 -4.63 18.18 12.13
C ALA A 87 -4.61 19.31 11.09
N GLN A 88 -5.68 20.09 11.04
CA GLN A 88 -5.80 21.24 10.16
C GLN A 88 -6.24 22.46 10.97
N ILE A 89 -5.61 23.60 10.70
CA ILE A 89 -5.90 24.89 11.32
C ILE A 89 -5.77 26.02 10.28
N CYS A 90 -6.33 27.18 10.57
CA CYS A 90 -6.08 28.40 9.80
C CYS A 90 -4.88 29.20 10.33
N GLU A 91 -4.47 30.24 9.58
CA GLU A 91 -3.29 31.07 9.83
C GLU A 91 -3.37 32.01 11.06
N LYS A 92 -4.56 32.24 11.67
CA LYS A 92 -4.81 33.25 12.73
C LYS A 92 -5.13 32.58 14.08
N PRO A 93 -4.44 32.86 15.20
CA PRO A 93 -4.52 32.02 16.41
C PRO A 93 -5.90 31.93 17.10
N ASN A 94 -6.76 32.96 16.97
CA ASN A 94 -7.96 33.14 17.81
C ASN A 94 -9.01 32.02 17.75
N LEU A 95 -8.97 31.14 16.76
CA LEU A 95 -9.89 30.00 16.58
C LEU A 95 -9.16 28.67 16.40
N ASN A 96 -7.82 28.66 16.47
CA ASN A 96 -6.99 27.54 16.03
C ASN A 96 -6.39 26.76 17.18
N VAL A 97 -7.18 25.79 17.64
CA VAL A 97 -6.87 24.93 18.77
C VAL A 97 -7.06 23.47 18.35
N ILE A 98 -5.98 22.70 18.44
CA ILE A 98 -5.96 21.26 18.15
C ILE A 98 -6.07 20.54 19.49
N ASN A 99 -7.19 19.88 19.75
CA ASN A 99 -7.30 18.95 20.87
C ASN A 99 -6.36 17.76 20.60
N ILE A 100 -5.43 17.52 21.51
CA ILE A 100 -4.50 16.38 21.49
C ILE A 100 -4.77 15.48 22.69
N THR A 101 -4.53 14.19 22.51
CA THR A 101 -4.62 13.14 23.52
C THR A 101 -3.54 12.09 23.22
N ALA A 102 -3.54 10.97 23.93
CA ALA A 102 -2.70 9.84 23.60
C ALA A 102 -3.46 8.51 23.77
N ALA A 103 -2.95 7.48 23.10
CA ALA A 103 -3.33 6.09 23.31
C ALA A 103 -2.14 5.32 23.85
N ASP A 104 -2.41 4.35 24.71
CA ASP A 104 -1.42 3.39 25.21
C ASP A 104 -2.04 1.99 25.25
N ALA A 105 -1.21 0.95 25.33
CA ALA A 105 -1.64 -0.46 25.32
C ALA A 105 -1.76 -1.07 26.73
N ASP A 106 -1.06 -0.47 27.70
CA ASP A 106 -1.06 -0.88 29.11
C ASP A 106 -2.42 -0.58 29.78
N ILE A 107 -2.58 -0.81 31.09
CA ILE A 107 -3.82 -0.45 31.82
C ILE A 107 -3.53 0.44 33.05
N ASP A 108 -4.57 0.95 33.70
CA ASP A 108 -4.43 1.70 34.95
C ASP A 108 -3.64 0.87 35.98
N PRO A 109 -2.55 1.40 36.59
CA PRO A 109 -2.16 2.81 36.67
C PRO A 109 -1.05 3.26 35.70
N ASN A 110 -0.62 2.41 34.78
CA ASN A 110 0.55 2.65 33.92
C ASN A 110 0.28 3.72 32.86
N VAL A 111 -0.93 3.73 32.29
CA VAL A 111 -1.36 4.63 31.19
C VAL A 111 -1.40 6.12 31.57
N GLY A 112 -2.46 6.56 32.25
CA GLY A 112 -2.78 7.97 32.47
C GLY A 112 -2.73 8.37 33.94
N PRO A 113 -2.64 9.68 34.28
CA PRO A 113 -2.63 10.84 33.38
C PRO A 113 -1.38 11.01 32.50
N PHE A 114 -1.57 11.49 31.26
CA PHE A 114 -0.46 11.81 30.35
C PHE A 114 0.17 13.18 30.62
N VAL A 115 1.42 13.37 30.22
CA VAL A 115 2.12 14.67 30.19
C VAL A 115 2.53 15.02 28.76
N PHE A 116 2.01 16.15 28.26
CA PHE A 116 2.28 16.65 26.91
C PHE A 116 3.26 17.82 26.94
N GLU A 117 4.44 17.68 26.33
CA GLU A 117 5.46 18.72 26.25
C GLU A 117 5.94 19.00 24.81
N LEU A 118 6.29 20.24 24.53
CA LEU A 118 7.03 20.59 23.31
C LEU A 118 8.55 20.44 23.57
N PRO A 119 9.34 19.84 22.66
CA PRO A 119 10.77 19.62 22.89
C PRO A 119 11.57 20.93 22.97
N SER A 120 12.72 20.88 23.65
CA SER A 120 13.63 22.01 23.83
C SER A 120 14.38 22.41 22.55
N VAL A 121 14.62 21.44 21.66
CA VAL A 121 15.33 21.58 20.39
C VAL A 121 14.48 20.97 19.27
N PRO A 122 14.29 21.67 18.12
CA PRO A 122 14.75 23.02 17.81
C PRO A 122 13.88 24.09 18.50
N SER A 123 14.52 25.17 18.99
CA SER A 123 13.84 26.24 19.75
C SER A 123 12.70 26.97 19.01
N ALA A 124 12.58 26.76 17.69
CA ALA A 124 11.46 27.26 16.88
C ALA A 124 10.11 26.67 17.33
N VAL A 125 10.07 25.41 17.77
CA VAL A 125 8.81 24.75 18.17
C VAL A 125 8.15 25.50 19.34
N ARG A 126 8.90 25.77 20.42
CA ARG A 126 8.40 26.52 21.59
C ARG A 126 8.27 28.04 21.39
N LYS A 127 8.64 28.56 20.21
CA LYS A 127 8.37 29.94 19.79
C LYS A 127 7.04 30.03 19.03
N ASN A 128 6.78 29.10 18.12
CA ASN A 128 5.62 29.12 17.24
C ASN A 128 4.37 28.49 17.88
N TRP A 129 4.57 27.49 18.74
CA TRP A 129 3.50 26.68 19.35
C TRP A 129 3.48 26.80 20.87
N THR A 130 2.33 26.51 21.46
CA THR A 130 2.14 26.29 22.89
C THR A 130 1.22 25.10 23.12
N ILE A 131 1.37 24.43 24.27
CA ILE A 131 0.45 23.40 24.74
C ILE A 131 -0.18 23.87 26.05
N THR A 132 -1.50 23.74 26.17
CA THR A 132 -2.27 23.98 27.39
C THR A 132 -3.01 22.72 27.80
N ARG A 133 -2.70 22.17 28.98
CA ARG A 133 -3.38 21.00 29.54
C ARG A 133 -4.88 21.32 29.78
N LEU A 134 -5.77 20.38 29.43
CA LEU A 134 -7.19 20.45 29.80
C LEU A 134 -7.48 19.64 31.06
N ASN A 135 -7.05 18.37 31.09
CA ASN A 135 -7.26 17.43 32.19
C ASN A 135 -6.08 16.44 32.25
N GLY A 136 -6.30 15.18 32.67
CA GLY A 136 -5.25 14.17 32.66
C GLY A 136 -4.81 13.75 31.26
N ASP A 137 -5.80 13.49 30.40
CA ASP A 137 -5.64 12.68 29.19
C ASP A 137 -5.67 13.53 27.90
N TYR A 138 -6.12 14.79 28.03
CA TYR A 138 -6.27 15.75 26.95
C TYR A 138 -5.51 17.05 27.23
N ALA A 139 -4.92 17.58 26.17
CA ALA A 139 -4.35 18.91 26.12
C ALA A 139 -4.75 19.60 24.80
N GLN A 140 -4.35 20.85 24.64
CA GLN A 140 -4.61 21.67 23.48
C GLN A 140 -3.31 22.24 22.93
N LEU A 141 -3.00 21.92 21.68
CA LEU A 141 -1.93 22.54 20.90
C LEU A 141 -2.51 23.76 20.18
N SER A 142 -1.86 24.92 20.30
CA SER A 142 -2.29 26.15 19.61
C SER A 142 -1.11 27.00 19.16
N LEU A 143 -1.39 27.93 18.23
CA LEU A 143 -0.40 28.90 17.76
C LEU A 143 -0.10 29.94 18.85
N ARG A 144 1.19 30.07 19.18
CA ARG A 144 1.71 31.11 20.09
C ARG A 144 1.97 32.44 19.36
N ILE A 145 2.05 32.40 18.04
CA ILE A 145 2.31 33.53 17.15
C ILE A 145 1.03 34.04 16.48
N MET A 146 1.00 35.33 16.14
CA MET A 146 -0.19 36.00 15.57
C MET A 146 -0.51 35.60 14.12
N TYR A 147 0.44 34.95 13.43
CA TYR A 147 0.33 34.53 12.05
C TYR A 147 1.26 33.32 11.80
N LEU A 148 0.79 32.34 11.04
CA LEU A 148 1.63 31.30 10.43
C LEU A 148 1.23 31.11 8.97
N GLU A 149 2.21 31.02 8.08
CA GLU A 149 2.00 30.91 6.63
C GLU A 149 1.30 29.59 6.26
N ALA A 150 0.53 29.58 5.16
CA ALA A 150 -0.16 28.39 4.70
C ALA A 150 0.83 27.32 4.20
N GLY A 151 0.70 26.08 4.69
CA GLY A 151 1.68 25.01 4.46
C GLY A 151 1.42 23.78 5.32
N VAL A 152 2.42 22.90 5.43
CA VAL A 152 2.37 21.72 6.31
C VAL A 152 3.55 21.77 7.27
N TYR A 153 3.27 21.70 8.57
CA TYR A 153 4.24 21.81 9.64
C TYR A 153 4.29 20.52 10.45
N ASP A 154 5.46 19.90 10.49
CA ASP A 154 5.76 18.77 11.38
C ASP A 154 6.03 19.32 12.80
N VAL A 155 5.09 19.12 13.72
CA VAL A 155 5.20 19.57 15.12
C VAL A 155 5.53 18.38 16.02
N PRO A 156 6.77 18.25 16.53
CA PRO A 156 7.10 17.20 17.49
C PRO A 156 6.52 17.54 18.88
N ILE A 157 5.89 16.56 19.50
CA ILE A 157 5.36 16.59 20.87
C ILE A 157 5.89 15.35 21.60
N ILE A 158 6.39 15.58 22.81
CA ILE A 158 6.73 14.52 23.77
C ILE A 158 5.46 14.20 24.54
N VAL A 159 5.11 12.92 24.63
CA VAL A 159 4.07 12.41 25.52
C VAL A 159 4.71 11.45 26.51
N THR A 160 4.44 11.63 27.80
CA THR A 160 4.87 10.75 28.90
C THR A 160 3.64 10.19 29.61
N ASP A 161 3.74 8.96 30.11
CA ASP A 161 2.69 8.25 30.85
C ASP A 161 2.68 8.62 32.37
N SER A 162 1.99 7.81 33.19
CA SER A 162 2.05 7.85 34.66
C SER A 162 2.64 6.57 35.31
N GLY A 163 3.26 5.70 34.51
CA GLY A 163 3.87 4.46 34.96
C GLY A 163 5.16 4.64 35.76
N ASN A 164 5.76 3.53 36.19
CA ASN A 164 6.94 3.54 37.05
C ASN A 164 7.93 2.41 36.72
N PRO A 165 9.05 2.68 36.04
CA PRO A 165 9.47 4.00 35.54
C PRO A 165 8.55 4.51 34.42
N PRO A 166 8.32 5.83 34.31
CA PRO A 166 7.50 6.37 33.25
C PRO A 166 8.23 6.32 31.91
N LEU A 167 7.51 5.93 30.86
CA LEU A 167 7.96 5.90 29.49
C LEU A 167 7.41 7.10 28.72
N TYR A 168 8.04 7.40 27.58
CA TYR A 168 7.66 8.54 26.76
C TYR A 168 7.94 8.29 25.29
N SER A 169 7.05 8.79 24.42
CA SER A 169 7.28 8.85 22.97
C SER A 169 7.51 10.30 22.52
N THR A 170 8.25 10.49 21.42
CA THR A 170 8.27 11.77 20.69
C THR A 170 7.56 11.56 19.36
N SER A 171 6.28 11.92 19.33
CA SER A 171 5.44 11.82 18.14
C SER A 171 5.39 13.15 17.38
N VAL A 172 5.29 13.08 16.06
CA VAL A 172 5.09 14.26 15.20
C VAL A 172 3.62 14.33 14.78
N ILE A 173 2.96 15.45 15.08
CA ILE A 173 1.65 15.78 14.48
C ILE A 173 1.86 16.68 13.27
N LYS A 174 1.27 16.30 12.13
CA LYS A 174 1.30 17.09 10.89
C LYS A 174 0.20 18.12 10.90
N VAL A 175 0.56 19.39 11.08
CA VAL A 175 -0.39 20.49 11.12
C VAL A 175 -0.46 21.18 9.76
N LYS A 176 -1.59 21.01 9.08
CA LYS A 176 -1.91 21.64 7.79
C LYS A 176 -2.48 23.04 8.07
N VAL A 177 -1.73 24.08 7.71
CA VAL A 177 -2.11 25.48 7.91
C VAL A 177 -2.70 26.05 6.62
N CYS A 178 -3.84 26.72 6.72
CA CYS A 178 -4.60 27.24 5.59
C CYS A 178 -4.91 28.75 5.73
N PRO A 179 -5.24 29.45 4.63
CA PRO A 179 -5.84 30.78 4.70
C PRO A 179 -7.26 30.67 5.31
N CYS A 180 -7.52 31.44 6.36
CA CYS A 180 -8.84 31.54 7.00
C CYS A 180 -9.85 32.27 6.12
N ASP A 181 -11.11 31.87 6.14
CA ASP A 181 -12.23 32.67 5.65
C ASP A 181 -12.68 33.75 6.67
N GLU A 182 -13.89 34.31 6.50
CA GLU A 182 -14.49 35.28 7.43
C GLU A 182 -15.03 34.64 8.72
N ASN A 183 -15.32 33.34 8.72
CA ASN A 183 -15.78 32.57 9.88
C ASN A 183 -14.62 32.04 10.73
N GLY A 184 -13.44 31.89 10.11
CA GLY A 184 -12.24 31.28 10.70
C GLY A 184 -11.90 29.90 10.14
N ASP A 185 -12.72 29.37 9.23
CA ASP A 185 -12.58 28.06 8.64
C ASP A 185 -11.56 28.03 7.51
N CYS A 186 -11.12 26.82 7.13
CA CYS A 186 -10.17 26.65 6.04
C CYS A 186 -10.79 26.81 4.67
N THR A 187 -10.31 27.82 3.92
CA THR A 187 -10.69 28.01 2.52
C THR A 187 -10.31 26.80 1.66
N THR A 188 -11.24 26.30 0.85
CA THR A 188 -11.04 25.17 -0.07
C THR A 188 -9.99 25.45 -1.15
N ILE A 189 -9.76 26.72 -1.47
CA ILE A 189 -8.68 27.17 -2.35
C ILE A 189 -7.30 26.84 -1.74
N GLY A 190 -7.16 26.97 -0.41
CA GLY A 190 -5.96 26.56 0.33
C GLY A 190 -5.76 25.04 0.40
N ALA A 191 -6.84 24.25 0.34
CA ALA A 191 -6.75 22.78 0.37
C ALA A 191 -5.99 22.21 -0.85
N VAL A 192 -6.07 22.86 -2.02
CA VAL A 192 -5.30 22.46 -3.21
C VAL A 192 -3.81 22.72 -3.03
N ALA A 193 -3.44 23.82 -2.36
CA ALA A 193 -2.04 24.10 -2.01
C ALA A 193 -1.50 23.10 -0.97
N ALA A 194 -2.30 22.78 0.05
CA ALA A 194 -1.97 21.76 1.07
C ALA A 194 -1.88 20.33 0.49
N ALA A 195 -2.49 20.07 -0.68
CA ALA A 195 -2.40 18.81 -1.40
C ALA A 195 -1.13 18.66 -2.27
N GLY A 196 -0.23 19.65 -2.31
CA GLY A 196 1.08 19.55 -2.94
C GLY A 196 1.10 19.60 -4.48
N LEU A 197 -0.06 19.57 -5.16
CA LEU A 197 -0.15 19.90 -6.60
C LEU A 197 -0.01 21.42 -6.78
N GLY A 198 1.22 21.90 -6.71
CA GLY A 198 1.54 23.30 -7.01
C GLY A 198 0.99 23.71 -8.37
N THR A 199 0.55 24.97 -8.49
CA THR A 199 -0.13 25.51 -9.69
C THR A 199 0.64 25.27 -10.99
N GLY A 200 1.97 25.28 -10.95
CA GLY A 200 2.84 24.93 -12.07
C GLY A 200 2.63 23.51 -12.64
N ALA A 201 2.30 22.52 -11.81
CA ALA A 201 1.98 21.17 -12.27
C ALA A 201 0.65 21.12 -13.03
N ILE A 202 -0.37 21.84 -12.53
CA ILE A 202 -1.68 21.96 -13.19
C ILE A 202 -1.51 22.68 -14.55
N ILE A 203 -0.73 23.76 -14.59
CA ILE A 203 -0.40 24.49 -15.81
C ILE A 203 0.38 23.60 -16.80
N ALA A 204 1.36 22.83 -16.34
CA ALA A 204 2.12 21.90 -17.20
C ALA A 204 1.23 20.80 -17.79
N ILE A 205 0.30 20.24 -17.02
CA ILE A 205 -0.68 19.25 -17.51
C ILE A 205 -1.58 19.87 -18.58
N LEU A 206 -2.11 21.08 -18.35
CA LEU A 206 -2.93 21.80 -19.33
C LEU A 206 -2.16 22.11 -20.62
N ILE A 207 -0.89 22.54 -20.52
CA ILE A 207 -0.02 22.77 -21.68
C ILE A 207 0.23 21.46 -22.45
N CYS A 208 0.52 20.35 -21.77
CA CYS A 208 0.66 19.04 -22.43
C CYS A 208 -0.62 18.61 -23.17
N ILE A 209 -1.80 18.81 -22.57
CA ILE A 209 -3.09 18.51 -23.22
C ILE A 209 -3.29 19.36 -24.48
N ILE A 210 -2.97 20.66 -24.42
CA ILE A 210 -3.07 21.57 -25.58
C ILE A 210 -2.07 21.19 -26.69
N ILE A 211 -0.84 20.79 -26.33
CA ILE A 211 0.18 20.31 -27.30
C ILE A 211 -0.29 19.00 -27.96
N LEU A 212 -0.84 18.05 -27.19
CA LEU A 212 -1.37 16.81 -27.75
C LEU A 212 -2.55 17.06 -28.69
N LEU A 213 -3.50 17.93 -28.32
CA LEU A 213 -4.64 18.29 -29.17
C LEU A 213 -4.20 19.00 -30.46
N THR A 214 -3.22 19.91 -30.40
CA THR A 214 -2.68 20.58 -31.60
C THR A 214 -1.90 19.62 -32.50
N MET A 215 -1.14 18.67 -31.94
CA MET A 215 -0.50 17.59 -32.70
C MET A 215 -1.51 16.68 -33.41
N VAL A 216 -2.59 16.28 -32.72
CA VAL A 216 -3.67 15.48 -33.32
C VAL A 216 -4.38 16.25 -34.45
N LEU A 217 -4.69 17.54 -34.25
CA LEU A 217 -5.28 18.38 -35.30
C LEU A 217 -4.35 18.53 -36.52
N LEU A 218 -3.06 18.77 -36.29
CA LEU A 218 -2.06 18.85 -37.36
C LEU A 218 -1.91 17.52 -38.11
N PHE A 219 -1.94 16.38 -37.41
CA PHE A 219 -1.93 15.05 -38.02
C PHE A 219 -3.17 14.81 -38.89
N VAL A 220 -4.37 15.18 -38.43
CA VAL A 220 -5.62 15.08 -39.20
C VAL A 220 -5.59 15.99 -40.45
N VAL A 221 -5.09 17.22 -40.31
CA VAL A 221 -4.92 18.15 -41.45
C VAL A 221 -3.88 17.64 -42.44
N TRP A 222 -2.77 17.08 -41.98
CA TRP A 222 -1.73 16.47 -42.82
C TRP A 222 -2.25 15.23 -43.56
N MET A 223 -2.98 14.35 -42.89
CA MET A 223 -3.65 13.19 -43.51
C MET A 223 -4.60 13.64 -44.62
N LYS A 224 -5.48 14.62 -44.34
CA LYS A 224 -6.44 15.18 -45.30
C LYS A 224 -5.79 15.93 -46.46
N ARG A 225 -4.61 16.51 -46.24
CA ARG A 225 -3.78 17.09 -47.31
C ARG A 225 -3.15 16.00 -48.18
N ARG A 226 -2.56 14.97 -47.58
CA ARG A 226 -1.94 13.81 -48.26
C ARG A 226 -2.96 12.91 -48.97
N GLU A 227 -4.23 13.00 -48.61
CA GLU A 227 -5.38 12.46 -49.33
C GLU A 227 -5.65 13.27 -50.61
N LYS A 228 -5.84 14.60 -50.50
CA LYS A 228 -5.99 15.48 -51.68
C LYS A 228 -4.84 15.33 -52.68
N GLU A 229 -3.60 15.35 -52.21
CA GLU A 229 -2.40 15.21 -53.05
C GLU A 229 -2.31 13.85 -53.78
N ARG A 230 -3.02 12.81 -53.31
CA ARG A 230 -3.19 11.54 -54.05
C ARG A 230 -4.25 11.68 -55.15
N HIS A 231 -5.43 12.19 -54.81
CA HIS A 231 -6.51 12.38 -55.78
C HIS A 231 -6.15 13.32 -56.94
N THR A 232 -5.41 14.40 -56.69
CA THR A 232 -4.99 15.33 -57.75
C THR A 232 -3.98 14.69 -58.72
N LYS A 233 -3.08 13.83 -58.24
CA LYS A 233 -2.11 13.14 -59.11
C LYS A 233 -2.76 12.09 -60.01
N GLN A 234 -3.81 11.43 -59.54
CA GLN A 234 -4.50 10.38 -60.29
C GLN A 234 -5.52 10.91 -61.33
N LEU A 235 -5.76 12.24 -61.35
CA LEU A 235 -6.52 12.95 -62.37
C LEU A 235 -5.63 13.68 -63.40
N LEU A 236 -4.30 13.52 -63.30
CA LEU A 236 -3.30 14.20 -64.11
C LEU A 236 -2.47 13.23 -64.98
N ILE A 237 -3.01 12.02 -65.20
CA ILE A 237 -2.44 11.02 -66.12
C ILE A 237 -3.09 11.25 -67.49
N ASP A 238 -2.30 11.80 -68.41
CA ASP A 238 -2.64 11.93 -69.82
C ASP A 238 -2.41 10.56 -70.51
N PRO A 239 -3.40 9.97 -71.21
CA PRO A 239 -3.28 8.61 -71.74
C PRO A 239 -2.24 8.39 -72.86
N GLU A 240 -1.52 9.42 -73.34
CA GLU A 240 -0.53 9.26 -74.42
C GLU A 240 0.91 8.94 -73.97
N ASP A 241 1.27 9.14 -72.69
CA ASP A 241 2.65 8.87 -72.21
C ASP A 241 2.93 7.37 -71.95
N ASP A 242 1.91 6.52 -71.80
CA ASP A 242 2.01 5.13 -71.34
C ASP A 242 2.55 4.14 -72.42
N VAL A 243 3.13 4.65 -73.51
CA VAL A 243 3.48 3.88 -74.72
C VAL A 243 4.93 4.01 -75.19
N ARG A 244 5.79 4.80 -74.52
CA ARG A 244 7.18 5.08 -75.00
C ARG A 244 8.28 4.99 -73.94
N ASP A 245 8.42 3.83 -73.30
CA ASP A 245 9.66 3.49 -72.56
C ASP A 245 10.09 2.00 -72.65
N ASN A 246 9.56 1.24 -73.62
CA ASN A 246 9.91 -0.17 -73.84
C ASN A 246 10.76 -0.40 -75.11
N ILE A 247 11.91 0.28 -75.22
CA ILE A 247 12.98 -0.06 -76.18
C ILE A 247 14.23 -0.49 -75.40
N LEU A 248 14.26 -1.76 -75.01
CA LEU A 248 15.48 -2.40 -74.50
C LEU A 248 16.46 -2.64 -75.67
N LYS A 249 17.70 -2.22 -75.50
CA LYS A 249 18.82 -2.61 -76.37
C LYS A 249 19.34 -3.99 -75.92
N TYR A 250 19.26 -4.97 -76.82
CA TYR A 250 19.79 -6.32 -76.62
C TYR A 250 21.12 -6.46 -77.38
N ASP A 251 22.17 -5.88 -76.83
CA ASP A 251 23.52 -5.98 -77.38
C ASP A 251 24.63 -6.09 -76.31
N GLU A 252 24.34 -6.83 -75.23
CA GLU A 252 25.35 -7.46 -74.38
C GLU A 252 24.96 -8.94 -74.13
N GLU A 253 25.92 -9.84 -74.25
CA GLU A 253 25.68 -11.29 -74.38
C GLU A 253 25.50 -11.95 -73.00
N GLY A 254 24.45 -12.77 -72.85
CA GLY A 254 24.05 -13.33 -71.56
C GLY A 254 25.07 -14.32 -71.01
N GLY A 255 25.84 -13.90 -69.99
CA GLY A 255 26.69 -14.80 -69.20
C GLY A 255 25.84 -15.88 -68.53
N GLY A 256 26.00 -17.12 -68.98
CA GLY A 256 25.27 -18.27 -68.50
C GLY A 256 25.59 -18.63 -67.04
N GLU A 257 24.69 -19.42 -66.44
CA GLU A 257 24.80 -19.93 -65.08
C GLU A 257 25.95 -20.95 -64.97
N GLU A 258 26.96 -20.68 -64.14
CA GLU A 258 27.86 -21.70 -63.59
C GLU A 258 27.88 -21.61 -62.05
N ASP A 259 27.30 -22.64 -61.44
CA ASP A 259 27.59 -23.23 -60.13
C ASP A 259 27.92 -22.31 -58.94
N GLN A 260 26.89 -22.02 -58.13
CA GLN A 260 27.06 -21.83 -56.69
C GLN A 260 26.20 -22.83 -55.92
N ASP A 261 26.86 -23.78 -55.26
CA ASP A 261 26.22 -24.80 -54.41
C ASP A 261 25.53 -24.14 -53.19
N TYR A 262 24.21 -23.99 -53.26
CA TYR A 262 23.41 -23.57 -52.11
C TYR A 262 23.21 -24.73 -51.13
N ASP A 263 23.94 -24.71 -50.02
CA ASP A 263 23.77 -25.65 -48.90
C ASP A 263 22.37 -25.51 -48.28
N LEU A 264 21.47 -26.40 -48.69
CA LEU A 264 20.07 -26.48 -48.25
C LEU A 264 19.87 -27.08 -46.86
N SER A 265 20.95 -27.42 -46.13
CA SER A 265 20.86 -28.04 -44.79
C SER A 265 20.22 -27.16 -43.71
N GLN A 266 20.08 -25.84 -43.93
CA GLN A 266 19.58 -24.89 -42.92
C GLN A 266 18.10 -24.49 -43.05
N LEU A 267 17.33 -25.13 -43.95
CA LEU A 267 15.87 -24.94 -44.06
C LEU A 267 15.06 -26.16 -43.59
N GLN A 268 15.57 -26.90 -42.61
CA GLN A 268 14.83 -27.92 -41.88
C GLN A 268 14.55 -27.50 -40.42
N GLN A 269 13.31 -27.09 -40.15
CA GLN A 269 12.65 -27.32 -38.86
C GLN A 269 11.41 -28.19 -39.09
N PRO A 270 11.54 -29.52 -39.04
CA PRO A 270 10.40 -30.42 -39.14
C PRO A 270 9.61 -30.46 -37.83
N GLU A 271 8.35 -30.04 -37.95
CA GLU A 271 7.15 -30.60 -37.31
C GLU A 271 7.17 -31.02 -35.82
N THR A 272 6.23 -30.43 -35.07
CA THR A 272 5.22 -31.23 -34.37
C THR A 272 3.81 -30.86 -34.84
N MET A 273 3.35 -31.53 -35.89
CA MET A 273 1.93 -31.75 -36.22
C MET A 273 1.25 -32.56 -35.09
N ASP A 274 -0.07 -32.64 -34.88
CA ASP A 274 -1.29 -31.96 -35.39
C ASP A 274 -2.30 -31.97 -34.19
N HIS A 275 -3.49 -31.36 -34.07
CA HIS A 275 -4.63 -31.02 -34.96
C HIS A 275 -5.20 -29.61 -34.54
N VAL A 276 -6.27 -29.01 -35.09
CA VAL A 276 -7.40 -29.47 -35.92
C VAL A 276 -7.81 -28.44 -36.99
N LEU A 277 -7.73 -28.89 -38.24
CA LEU A 277 -8.58 -28.66 -39.42
C LEU A 277 -9.83 -27.71 -39.34
N ASN A 278 -10.08 -27.01 -40.47
CA ASN A 278 -11.34 -26.38 -40.93
C ASN A 278 -11.82 -25.04 -40.32
N LYS A 279 -11.46 -23.92 -40.97
CA LYS A 279 -12.43 -23.20 -41.85
C LYS A 279 -11.79 -22.22 -42.83
N THR A 280 -12.49 -21.95 -43.93
CA THR A 280 -12.13 -20.97 -44.96
C THR A 280 -12.47 -19.52 -44.56
N PRO A 281 -11.74 -18.50 -45.08
CA PRO A 281 -11.95 -17.09 -44.73
C PRO A 281 -13.18 -16.50 -45.46
N GLY A 282 -14.37 -16.68 -44.87
CA GLY A 282 -15.58 -15.97 -45.28
C GLY A 282 -15.64 -14.57 -44.68
N VAL A 283 -15.73 -13.53 -45.52
CA VAL A 283 -15.88 -12.12 -45.08
C VAL A 283 -17.19 -11.95 -44.31
N ARG A 284 -17.11 -11.49 -43.05
CA ARG A 284 -18.28 -11.09 -42.24
C ARG A 284 -18.27 -9.60 -41.96
N ARG A 285 -19.43 -8.95 -42.10
CA ARG A 285 -19.64 -7.54 -41.73
C ARG A 285 -19.77 -7.41 -40.20
N VAL A 286 -19.49 -6.23 -39.66
CA VAL A 286 -19.31 -6.00 -38.21
C VAL A 286 -20.64 -5.73 -37.50
N ASP A 287 -21.74 -5.57 -38.24
CA ASP A 287 -23.01 -4.99 -37.77
C ASP A 287 -23.99 -6.00 -37.14
N GLU A 288 -23.53 -7.20 -36.76
CA GLU A 288 -24.39 -8.31 -36.31
C GLU A 288 -24.04 -8.79 -34.90
N ARG A 289 -25.01 -8.71 -33.97
CA ARG A 289 -24.82 -9.01 -32.55
C ARG A 289 -24.50 -10.51 -32.34
N PRO A 290 -23.53 -10.88 -31.49
CA PRO A 290 -23.26 -12.28 -31.18
C PRO A 290 -24.47 -12.99 -30.57
N ILE A 291 -24.79 -14.17 -31.09
CA ILE A 291 -25.72 -15.12 -30.47
C ILE A 291 -24.87 -16.08 -29.63
N GLY A 292 -24.72 -15.77 -28.35
CA GLY A 292 -24.01 -16.57 -27.36
C GLY A 292 -24.70 -16.44 -26.00
N ALA A 293 -24.56 -17.45 -25.14
CA ALA A 293 -25.18 -17.44 -23.82
C ALA A 293 -24.45 -16.51 -22.85
N GLU A 294 -25.21 -15.81 -22.00
CA GLU A 294 -24.71 -14.94 -20.93
C GLU A 294 -23.89 -15.77 -19.91
N PRO A 295 -22.65 -15.38 -19.56
CA PRO A 295 -21.87 -16.10 -18.56
C PRO A 295 -22.42 -15.84 -17.14
N GLN A 296 -22.90 -16.90 -16.48
CA GLN A 296 -23.20 -16.84 -15.06
C GLN A 296 -21.92 -16.94 -14.23
N TYR A 297 -21.74 -16.00 -13.30
CA TYR A 297 -20.72 -16.08 -12.26
C TYR A 297 -21.29 -16.80 -11.03
N PRO A 298 -20.50 -17.64 -10.33
CA PRO A 298 -20.92 -18.24 -9.07
C PRO A 298 -21.05 -17.17 -7.97
N ILE A 299 -21.86 -17.49 -6.95
CA ILE A 299 -22.06 -16.72 -5.71
C ILE A 299 -21.11 -17.29 -4.64
#